data_AF-A0A371NUK9-F1
#
_entry.id   AF-A0A371NUK9-F1
#
_cell.length_a   1.000
_cell.length_b   1.000
_cell.length_c   1.000
_cell.angle_alpha   90.00
_cell.angle_beta   90.00
_cell.angle_gamma   90.00
#
_symmetry.space_group_name_H-M   'P 1'
#
loop_
_entity.id
_entity.type
_entity.pdbx_description
1 polymer ?
#
loop_
_entity_poly.entity_id
_entity_poly.type
_entity_poly.pdbx_seq_one_letter_code
_entity_poly.pdbx_strand_id
1 'polypeptide(L)'
;MELTYDGLRTDELQGTTQADYLIAFDAHLCLVESATTIFDEPGFPVVELARSLLLWLRDPARGDFEFDSMSYEERGVISIWKVAAGWAVGSVLAPGARTTPADWRVVDECCRRFIARVEADLGTLGLDPVEVLRR
;
A
#
# COMPACT_ATOMS: atom_id res chain seq x y z
N MET A 1 -3.45 -7.57 -11.84
CA MET A 1 -3.49 -6.31 -11.07
C MET A 1 -2.15 -6.07 -10.44
N GLU A 2 -1.78 -4.81 -10.26
CA GLU A 2 -0.53 -4.38 -9.65
C GLU A 2 -0.75 -3.09 -8.85
N LEU A 3 -0.09 -2.98 -7.69
CA LEU A 3 0.12 -1.72 -6.97
C LEU A 3 1.55 -1.26 -7.26
N THR A 4 1.69 -0.11 -7.89
CA THR A 4 2.97 0.47 -8.29
C THR A 4 3.06 1.90 -7.80
N TYR A 5 4.28 2.39 -7.59
CA TYR A 5 4.50 3.80 -7.36
C TYR A 5 5.78 4.28 -8.03
N ASP A 6 5.86 5.58 -8.25
CA ASP A 6 7.08 6.28 -8.68
C ASP A 6 7.23 7.63 -7.96
N GLY A 7 8.33 8.33 -8.25
CA GLY A 7 8.56 9.67 -7.69
C GLY A 7 8.62 9.69 -6.17
N LEU A 8 9.27 8.70 -5.55
CA LEU A 8 9.43 8.65 -4.09
C LEU A 8 10.13 9.91 -3.58
N ARG A 9 9.47 10.61 -2.65
CA ARG A 9 9.94 11.81 -1.97
C ARG A 9 10.14 11.52 -0.50
N THR A 10 11.21 12.11 0.05
CA THR A 10 11.60 11.96 1.46
C THR A 10 11.86 13.30 2.13
N ASP A 11 11.31 14.37 1.57
CA ASP A 11 11.61 15.75 1.97
C ASP A 11 11.18 16.03 3.43
N GLU A 12 10.20 15.28 3.92
CA GLU A 12 9.63 15.41 5.26
C GLU A 12 10.33 14.54 6.31
N LEU A 13 11.39 13.81 5.94
CA LEU A 13 12.12 12.97 6.88
C LEU A 13 12.97 13.84 7.83
N GLN A 14 12.42 14.14 9.00
CA GLN A 14 13.05 14.99 10.03
C GLN A 14 13.58 14.19 11.24
N GLY A 15 13.28 12.88 11.32
CA GLY A 15 13.57 12.04 12.49
C GLY A 15 13.90 10.60 12.14
N THR A 16 13.99 9.76 13.17
CA THR A 16 14.39 8.34 13.05
C THR A 16 13.45 7.41 13.82
N THR A 17 12.30 7.89 14.27
CA THR A 17 11.28 7.05 14.89
C THR A 17 10.48 6.34 13.81
N GLN A 18 9.78 5.26 14.17
CA GLN A 18 8.89 4.58 13.22
C GLN A 18 7.85 5.56 12.65
N ALA A 19 7.21 6.37 13.51
CA ALA A 19 6.22 7.35 13.07
C ALA A 19 6.80 8.34 12.06
N ASP A 20 8.03 8.83 12.30
CA ASP A 20 8.72 9.71 11.34
C ASP A 20 8.87 9.05 9.97
N TYR A 21 9.21 7.76 9.93
CA TYR A 21 9.33 7.03 8.67
C TYR A 21 7.99 6.74 8.00
N LEU A 22 6.89 6.57 8.75
CA LEU A 22 5.59 6.26 8.14
C LEU A 22 5.01 7.46 7.39
N ILE A 23 5.24 8.67 7.90
CA ILE A 23 4.67 9.90 7.32
C ILE A 23 5.60 10.59 6.31
N ALA A 24 6.89 10.28 6.30
CA ALA A 24 7.87 11.04 5.52
C ALA A 24 8.06 10.55 4.07
N PHE A 25 7.37 9.50 3.64
CA PHE A 25 7.63 8.80 2.38
C PHE A 25 6.40 8.80 1.48
N ASP A 26 6.35 9.83 0.65
CA ASP A 26 5.27 10.04 -0.30
C ASP A 26 5.71 9.67 -1.71
N ALA A 27 4.79 9.11 -2.48
CA ALA A 27 5.03 8.79 -3.87
C ALA A 27 3.74 8.95 -4.68
N HIS A 28 3.84 8.86 -6.00
CA HIS A 28 2.67 8.72 -6.85
C HIS A 28 2.25 7.25 -6.88
N LEU A 29 1.14 6.90 -6.24
CA LEU A 29 0.62 5.53 -6.20
C LEU A 29 -0.38 5.29 -7.35
N CYS A 30 -0.24 4.15 -8.00
CA CYS A 30 -1.16 3.66 -9.03
C CYS A 30 -1.62 2.23 -8.73
N LEU A 31 -2.92 1.98 -8.86
CA LEU A 31 -3.51 0.65 -8.95
C LEU A 31 -3.85 0.38 -10.42
N VAL A 32 -3.22 -0.64 -10.99
CA VAL A 32 -3.33 -0.95 -12.43
C VAL A 32 -3.88 -2.36 -12.64
N GLU A 33 -4.82 -2.51 -13.57
CA GLU A 33 -5.32 -3.81 -14.04
C GLU A 33 -5.30 -3.86 -15.57
N SER A 34 -4.61 -4.85 -16.15
CA SER A 34 -4.57 -5.08 -17.61
C SER A 34 -4.24 -3.80 -18.41
N ALA A 35 -3.22 -3.05 -17.96
CA ALA A 35 -2.79 -1.76 -18.51
C ALA A 35 -3.79 -0.59 -18.37
N THR A 36 -4.88 -0.78 -17.61
CA THR A 36 -5.82 0.29 -17.24
C THR A 36 -5.53 0.75 -15.82
N THR A 37 -5.31 2.05 -15.64
CA THR A 37 -5.21 2.66 -14.31
C THR A 37 -6.60 2.74 -13.70
N ILE A 38 -6.78 2.05 -12.57
CA ILE A 38 -8.03 2.01 -11.81
C ILE A 38 -8.04 3.14 -10.78
N PHE A 39 -6.90 3.39 -10.14
CA PHE A 39 -6.72 4.45 -9.15
C PHE A 39 -5.33 5.04 -9.32
N ASP A 40 -5.24 6.35 -9.13
CA ASP A 40 -4.06 7.19 -9.34
C ASP A 40 -4.09 8.28 -8.27
N GLU A 41 -3.05 8.36 -7.44
CA GLU A 41 -3.02 9.30 -6.31
C GLU A 41 -1.60 9.81 -6.06
N PRO A 42 -1.33 11.11 -6.28
CA PRO A 42 -0.05 11.71 -5.97
C PRO A 42 0.10 11.98 -4.46
N GLY A 43 1.33 11.93 -3.95
CA GLY A 43 1.59 12.29 -2.55
C GLY A 43 1.11 11.23 -1.55
N PHE A 44 1.11 9.97 -1.95
CA PHE A 44 0.56 8.86 -1.17
C PHE A 44 1.61 8.23 -0.23
N PRO A 45 1.28 7.92 1.04
CA PRO A 45 2.23 7.41 2.04
C PRO A 45 2.53 5.92 1.83
N VAL A 46 3.48 5.62 0.93
CA VAL A 46 3.73 4.25 0.47
C VAL A 46 4.38 3.35 1.53
N VAL A 47 5.18 3.93 2.43
CA VAL A 47 5.81 3.17 3.54
C VAL A 47 4.76 2.78 4.58
N GLU A 48 3.84 3.69 4.90
CA GLU A 48 2.72 3.40 5.78
C GLU A 48 1.83 2.28 5.20
N LEU A 49 1.47 2.36 3.92
CA LEU A 49 0.70 1.31 3.25
C LEU A 49 1.42 -0.03 3.27
N ALA A 50 2.73 -0.06 2.99
CA ALA A 50 3.50 -1.31 3.01
C ALA A 50 3.49 -1.96 4.39
N ARG A 51 3.62 -1.17 5.46
CA ARG A 51 3.52 -1.66 6.84
C ARG A 51 2.12 -2.21 7.14
N SER A 52 1.08 -1.47 6.80
CA SER A 52 -0.31 -1.88 7.05
C SER A 52 -0.66 -3.17 6.30
N LEU A 53 -0.26 -3.30 5.03
CA LEU A 53 -0.40 -4.53 4.25
C LEU A 53 0.39 -5.69 4.87
N LEU A 54 1.63 -5.45 5.31
CA LEU A 54 2.46 -6.48 5.92
C LEU A 54 1.82 -7.04 7.21
N LEU A 55 1.25 -6.17 8.04
CA LEU A 55 0.53 -6.56 9.26
C LEU A 55 -0.72 -7.36 8.91
N TRP A 56 -1.52 -6.87 7.97
CA TRP A 56 -2.74 -7.56 7.51
C TRP A 56 -2.46 -8.93 6.91
N LEU A 57 -1.42 -9.07 6.06
CA LEU A 57 -1.03 -10.36 5.47
C LEU A 57 -0.57 -11.39 6.51
N ARG A 58 -0.04 -10.94 7.65
CA ARG A 58 0.42 -11.82 8.74
C ARG A 58 -0.71 -12.30 9.64
N ASP A 59 -1.88 -11.66 9.58
CA ASP A 59 -3.02 -12.06 10.38
C ASP A 59 -3.71 -13.31 9.77
N PRO A 60 -3.71 -14.46 10.47
CA PRO A 60 -4.38 -15.67 10.00
C PRO A 60 -5.91 -15.55 10.02
N ALA A 61 -6.46 -14.62 10.81
CA ALA A 61 -7.89 -14.33 10.91
C ALA A 61 -8.30 -13.12 10.06
N ARG A 62 -7.43 -12.64 9.16
CA ARG A 62 -7.67 -11.42 8.40
C ARG A 62 -9.00 -11.44 7.66
N GLY A 63 -9.77 -10.39 7.88
CA GLY A 63 -10.93 -10.04 7.08
C GLY A 63 -10.55 -9.13 5.92
N ASP A 64 -11.44 -8.21 5.58
CA ASP A 64 -11.16 -7.15 4.62
C ASP A 64 -10.05 -6.22 5.16
N PHE A 65 -9.31 -5.62 4.23
CA PHE A 65 -8.33 -4.59 4.49
C PHE A 65 -8.93 -3.23 4.13
N GLU A 66 -8.79 -2.28 5.05
CA GLU A 66 -9.04 -0.86 4.80
C GLU A 66 -7.81 -0.12 5.30
N PHE A 67 -7.13 0.59 4.40
CA PHE A 67 -5.98 1.39 4.79
C PHE A 67 -6.44 2.56 5.68
N ASP A 68 -5.95 2.55 6.91
CA ASP A 68 -6.18 3.58 7.92
C ASP A 68 -4.88 4.38 8.05
N SER A 69 -4.82 5.50 7.34
CA SER A 69 -3.60 6.31 7.18
C SER A 69 -3.58 7.47 8.18
N MET A 70 -2.38 7.83 8.62
CA MET A 70 -2.15 9.08 9.37
C MET A 70 -2.29 10.33 8.50
N SER A 71 -2.20 10.20 7.17
CA SER A 71 -2.21 11.31 6.21
C SER A 71 -3.57 11.54 5.56
N TYR A 72 -4.54 10.64 5.74
CA TYR A 72 -5.89 10.75 5.18
C TYR A 72 -6.97 10.70 6.27
N GLU A 73 -8.03 11.48 6.10
CA GLU A 73 -9.21 11.39 6.97
C GLU A 73 -10.06 10.16 6.63
N GLU A 74 -10.13 9.79 5.34
CA GLU A 74 -10.90 8.67 4.85
C GLU A 74 -10.18 7.34 5.06
N ARG A 75 -10.85 6.40 5.73
CA ARG A 75 -10.42 5.00 5.75
C ARG A 75 -10.73 4.32 4.42
N GLY A 76 -9.78 3.54 3.93
CA GLY A 76 -9.96 2.76 2.70
C GLY A 76 -9.58 3.51 1.43
N VAL A 77 -8.65 4.46 1.51
CA VAL A 77 -8.03 5.02 0.28
C VAL A 77 -7.36 3.92 -0.54
N ILE A 78 -6.90 2.87 0.11
CA ILE A 78 -6.71 1.55 -0.50
C ILE A 78 -7.50 0.53 0.34
N SER A 79 -8.39 -0.22 -0.30
CA SER A 79 -9.15 -1.29 0.32
C SER A 79 -9.02 -2.58 -0.46
N ILE A 80 -9.01 -3.70 0.26
CA ILE A 80 -9.01 -5.05 -0.31
C ILE A 80 -10.12 -5.83 0.39
N TRP A 81 -11.14 -6.26 -0.34
CA TRP A 81 -12.30 -6.91 0.27
C TRP A 81 -12.74 -8.15 -0.50
N LYS A 82 -13.36 -9.07 0.23
CA LYS A 82 -13.90 -10.29 -0.35
C LYS A 82 -15.24 -10.04 -1.02
N VAL A 83 -15.41 -10.60 -2.20
CA VAL A 83 -16.65 -10.65 -2.96
C VAL A 83 -16.97 -12.10 -3.35
N ALA A 84 -18.17 -12.37 -3.88
CA ALA A 84 -18.58 -13.72 -4.24
C ALA A 84 -17.61 -14.44 -5.21
N ALA A 85 -16.98 -13.69 -6.12
CA ALA A 85 -16.09 -14.21 -7.15
C ALA A 85 -14.59 -14.19 -6.77
N GLY A 86 -14.23 -13.75 -5.56
CA GLY A 86 -12.82 -13.62 -5.15
C GLY A 86 -12.59 -12.38 -4.30
N TRP A 87 -11.50 -11.67 -4.58
CA TRP A 87 -11.10 -10.46 -3.88
C TRP A 87 -11.00 -9.29 -4.85
N ALA A 88 -11.45 -8.11 -4.44
CA ALA A 88 -11.31 -6.89 -5.21
C ALA A 88 -10.44 -5.88 -4.46
N VAL A 89 -9.75 -5.03 -5.21
CA VAL A 89 -8.96 -3.90 -4.70
C VAL A 89 -9.55 -2.62 -5.27
N GLY A 90 -9.62 -1.56 -4.47
CA GLY A 90 -10.12 -0.26 -4.91
C GLY A 90 -9.89 0.82 -3.87
N SER A 91 -10.52 1.97 -4.08
CA SER A 91 -10.38 3.15 -3.23
C SER A 91 -11.74 3.78 -2.92
N VAL A 92 -11.89 4.28 -1.70
CA VAL A 92 -13.03 5.14 -1.32
C VAL A 92 -13.00 6.50 -2.04
N LEU A 93 -11.81 6.98 -2.45
CA LEU A 93 -11.66 8.25 -3.17
C LEU A 93 -12.10 8.14 -4.64
N ALA A 94 -12.18 6.93 -5.18
CA ALA A 94 -12.69 6.65 -6.51
C ALA A 94 -13.86 5.63 -6.46
N PRO A 95 -15.05 6.02 -5.95
CA PRO A 95 -16.18 5.12 -5.83
C PRO A 95 -16.57 4.53 -7.19
N GLY A 96 -16.51 3.20 -7.30
CA GLY A 96 -16.80 2.46 -8.54
C GLY A 96 -15.56 2.05 -9.33
N ALA A 97 -14.39 2.63 -9.04
CA ALA A 97 -13.13 2.18 -9.59
C ALA A 97 -12.53 1.08 -8.71
N ARG A 98 -12.63 -0.16 -9.19
CA ARG A 98 -12.08 -1.34 -8.52
C ARG A 98 -11.57 -2.34 -9.55
N THR A 99 -10.64 -3.18 -9.13
CA THR A 99 -10.19 -4.31 -9.95
C THR A 99 -11.32 -5.31 -10.18
N THR A 100 -11.18 -6.08 -11.24
CA THR A 100 -11.94 -7.32 -11.39
C THR A 100 -11.63 -8.25 -10.21
N PRO A 101 -12.62 -9.01 -9.70
CA PRO A 101 -12.37 -9.98 -8.63
C PRO A 101 -11.29 -10.99 -9.04
N ALA A 102 -10.32 -11.19 -8.17
CA ALA A 102 -9.19 -12.08 -8.40
C ALA A 102 -9.07 -13.15 -7.31
N ASP A 103 -8.34 -14.22 -7.61
CA ASP A 103 -7.96 -15.23 -6.61
C ASP A 103 -7.06 -14.60 -5.52
N TRP A 104 -7.16 -15.13 -4.30
CA TRP A 104 -6.34 -14.68 -3.18
C TRP A 104 -4.84 -14.66 -3.51
N ARG A 105 -4.33 -15.67 -4.24
CA ARG A 105 -2.91 -15.75 -4.61
C ARG A 105 -2.47 -14.51 -5.40
N VAL A 106 -3.33 -13.99 -6.27
CA VAL A 106 -3.01 -12.79 -7.06
C VAL A 106 -2.95 -11.55 -6.16
N VAL A 107 -3.85 -11.44 -5.19
CA VAL A 107 -3.83 -10.34 -4.20
C VAL A 107 -2.58 -10.40 -3.32
N ASP A 108 -2.27 -11.59 -2.79
CA ASP A 108 -1.09 -11.81 -1.94
C ASP A 108 0.20 -11.48 -2.71
N GLU A 109 0.33 -11.95 -3.95
CA GLU A 109 1.47 -11.63 -4.82
C GLU A 109 1.57 -10.13 -5.12
N CYS A 110 0.43 -9.45 -5.38
CA CYS A 110 0.38 -8.01 -5.59
C CYS A 110 0.90 -7.25 -4.35
N CYS A 111 0.39 -7.57 -3.17
CA CYS A 111 0.79 -6.91 -1.92
C CYS A 111 2.28 -7.19 -1.60
N ARG A 112 2.74 -8.42 -1.76
CA ARG A 112 4.15 -8.78 -1.52
C ARG A 112 5.11 -8.10 -2.47
N ARG A 113 4.74 -7.95 -3.75
CA ARG A 113 5.55 -7.20 -4.71
C ARG A 113 5.68 -5.73 -4.33
N PHE A 114 4.56 -5.10 -3.93
CA PHE A 114 4.55 -3.73 -3.45
C PHE A 114 5.46 -3.57 -2.22
N ILE A 115 5.29 -4.42 -1.20
CA ILE A 115 6.11 -4.41 0.02
C ILE A 115 7.59 -4.60 -0.31
N ALA A 116 7.93 -5.58 -1.15
CA ALA A 116 9.32 -5.84 -1.53
C ALA A 116 9.97 -4.66 -2.26
N ARG A 117 9.18 -3.91 -3.06
CA ARG A 117 9.66 -2.69 -3.70
C ARG A 117 9.96 -1.59 -2.68
N VAL A 118 9.07 -1.38 -1.72
CA VAL A 118 9.29 -0.43 -0.61
C VAL A 118 10.52 -0.83 0.21
N GLU A 119 10.68 -2.11 0.54
CA GLU A 119 11.87 -2.61 1.25
C GLU A 119 13.17 -2.34 0.46
N ALA A 120 13.16 -2.52 -0.85
CA ALA A 120 14.32 -2.24 -1.70
C ALA A 120 14.66 -0.73 -1.79
N ASP A 121 13.65 0.13 -1.89
CA ASP A 121 13.85 1.58 -1.95
C ASP A 121 14.36 2.11 -0.60
N LEU A 122 13.82 1.62 0.54
CA LEU A 122 14.35 1.92 1.88
C LEU A 122 15.83 1.51 2.01
N GLY A 123 16.19 0.32 1.52
CA GLY A 123 17.58 -0.15 1.53
C GLY A 123 18.51 0.73 0.68
N THR A 124 18.03 1.24 -0.46
CA THR A 124 18.78 2.18 -1.31
C THR A 124 19.04 3.51 -0.60
N LEU A 125 18.15 3.91 0.30
CA LEU A 125 18.28 5.10 1.15
C LEU A 125 19.12 4.85 2.42
N GLY A 126 19.64 3.64 2.61
CA GLY A 126 20.44 3.27 3.78
C GLY A 126 19.63 3.00 5.05
N LEU A 127 18.31 2.80 4.92
CA LEU A 127 17.41 2.47 6.04
C LEU A 127 17.22 0.96 6.13
N ASP A 128 17.08 0.42 7.35
CA ASP A 128 16.73 -0.98 7.57
C ASP A 128 15.20 -1.17 7.43
N PRO A 129 14.70 -1.90 6.42
CA PRO A 129 13.27 -2.09 6.25
C PRO A 129 12.60 -2.83 7.41
N VAL A 130 13.34 -3.66 8.16
CA VAL A 130 12.82 -4.32 9.36
C VAL A 130 12.55 -3.31 10.46
N GLU A 131 13.47 -2.36 10.68
CA GLU A 131 13.29 -1.29 11.66
C GLU A 131 12.13 -0.36 11.29
N VAL A 132 11.98 -0.06 10.00
CA VAL A 132 10.91 0.82 9.52
C VAL A 132 9.54 0.13 9.58
N LEU A 133 9.40 -1.05 8.96
CA LEU A 133 8.09 -1.68 8.71
C LEU A 133 7.61 -2.61 9.82
N ARG A 134 8.51 -3.15 10.66
CA ARG A 134 8.18 -4.26 11.57
C ARG A 134 8.37 -3.95 13.05
N ARG A 135 8.84 -2.74 13.36
CA ARG A 135 8.98 -2.25 14.72
C ARG A 135 7.64 -2.02 15.41
#